data_AF-W0Q3Z1-F1
#
_entry.id   AF-W0Q3Z1-F1
#
_cell.length_a   1.000
_cell.length_b   1.000
_cell.length_c   1.000
_cell.angle_alpha   90.00
_cell.angle_beta   90.00
_cell.angle_gamma   90.00
#
_symmetry.space_group_name_H-M   'P 1'
#
loop_
_entity.id
_entity.type
_entity.pdbx_description
1 polymer ?
#
loop_
_entity_poly.entity_id
_entity_poly.type
_entity_poly.pdbx_seq_one_letter_code
_entity_poly.pdbx_strand_id
1 'polypeptide(L)' 'MIFWASNVGTENGTLTVYNGKDGLIVTRGCFTGTVDGFLAKSAEVHDEKTKREYQLLIEVAKSRILGTATE' A
#
# COMPACT_ATOMS: atom_id res chain seq x y z
N MET A 1 -5.76 -10.56 -7.84
CA MET A 1 -6.33 -9.20 -8.06
C MET A 1 -5.25 -8.16 -7.80
N ILE A 2 -5.27 -7.06 -8.54
CA ILE A 2 -4.33 -5.94 -8.38
C ILE A 2 -5.15 -4.67 -8.10
N PHE A 3 -4.70 -3.88 -7.13
CA PHE A 3 -5.18 -2.54 -6.85
C PHE A 3 -4.10 -1.52 -7.19
N TRP A 4 -4.46 -0.49 -7.95
CA TRP A 4 -3.57 0.60 -8.37
C TRP A 4 -4.15 1.95 -7.96
N ALA A 5 -3.27 2.81 -7.43
CA ALA A 5 -3.54 4.22 -7.22
C ALA A 5 -2.35 5.03 -7.76
N SER A 6 -2.60 5.94 -8.69
CA SER A 6 -1.61 6.84 -9.28
C SER A 6 -1.66 8.22 -8.62
N ASN A 7 -0.62 9.01 -8.86
CA ASN A 7 -0.47 10.36 -8.29
C ASN A 7 -0.48 10.35 -6.75
N VAL A 8 0.26 9.40 -6.16
CA VAL A 8 0.31 9.16 -4.71
C VAL A 8 1.68 9.49 -4.14
N GLY A 9 1.70 10.08 -2.94
CA GLY A 9 2.91 10.50 -2.23
C GLY A 9 3.61 11.69 -2.87
N THR A 10 4.80 12.00 -2.35
CA THR A 10 5.52 13.25 -2.68
C THR A 10 6.02 13.34 -4.13
N GLU A 11 6.23 12.20 -4.79
CA GLU A 11 6.72 12.15 -6.19
C GLU A 11 5.61 11.78 -7.19
N ASN A 12 4.33 11.88 -6.81
CA ASN A 12 3.19 11.53 -7.67
C ASN A 12 3.30 10.12 -8.30
N GLY A 13 3.83 9.18 -7.52
CA GLY A 13 4.09 7.81 -7.99
C GLY A 13 2.84 6.95 -8.07
N THR A 14 3.04 5.69 -8.48
CA THR A 14 1.98 4.68 -8.48
C THR A 14 2.17 3.70 -7.33
N LEU A 15 1.18 3.62 -6.45
CA LEU A 15 1.07 2.57 -5.44
C LEU A 15 0.39 1.36 -6.05
N THR A 16 1.03 0.20 -5.91
CA THR A 16 0.52 -1.08 -6.39
C THR A 16 0.38 -2.05 -5.24
N VAL A 17 -0.79 -2.67 -5.12
CA VAL A 17 -1.05 -3.69 -4.10
C VAL A 17 -1.65 -4.93 -4.76
N TYR A 18 -1.15 -6.12 -4.44
CA TYR A 18 -1.62 -7.37 -5.01
C TYR A 18 -1.39 -8.56 -4.06
N ASN A 19 -2.07 -9.68 -4.32
CA ASN A 19 -1.81 -10.93 -3.59
C ASN A 19 -0.49 -11.54 -4.07
N GLY A 20 0.49 -11.59 -3.17
CA GLY A 20 1.66 -12.44 -3.29
C GLY A 20 1.40 -13.84 -2.73
N LYS A 21 2.46 -14.64 -2.68
CA LYS A 21 2.39 -16.05 -2.23
C LYS A 21 2.06 -16.17 -0.74
N ASP A 22 2.58 -15.25 0.08
CA ASP A 22 2.50 -15.28 1.55
C ASP A 22 1.61 -14.15 2.13
N GLY A 23 0.87 -13.43 1.28
CA GLY A 23 0.03 -12.31 1.69
C GLY A 23 0.08 -11.14 0.72
N LEU A 24 -0.41 -9.97 1.16
CA LEU A 24 -0.42 -8.77 0.33
C LEU A 24 0.98 -8.18 0.17
N ILE A 25 1.33 -7.92 -1.08
CA ILE A 25 2.55 -7.23 -1.47
C ILE A 25 2.20 -5.82 -1.94
N VAL A 26 2.97 -4.86 -1.45
CA VAL A 26 2.89 -3.45 -1.82
C VAL A 26 4.17 -3.07 -2.55
N THR A 27 4.04 -2.39 -3.69
CA THR A 27 5.16 -1.80 -4.41
C THR A 27 4.87 -0.35 -4.79
N ARG A 28 5.91 0.48 -4.66
CA ARG A 28 5.91 1.89 -5.06
C ARG A 28 7.35 2.26 -5.42
N GLY A 29 7.58 2.58 -6.69
CA GLY A 29 8.93 2.85 -7.20
C GLY A 29 9.88 1.66 -6.97
N CYS A 30 11.05 1.92 -6.39
CA CYS A 30 12.04 0.89 -6.09
C CYS A 30 11.72 0.03 -4.86
N PHE A 31 10.66 0.35 -4.11
CA PHE A 31 10.27 -0.45 -2.95
C PHE A 31 9.28 -1.54 -3.35
N THR A 32 9.52 -2.77 -2.90
CA THR A 32 8.59 -3.90 -2.96
C THR A 32 8.69 -4.68 -1.65
N GLY A 33 7.55 -4.94 -1.00
CA GLY A 33 7.54 -5.65 0.28
C GLY A 33 6.14 -5.91 0.82
N THR A 34 6.05 -6.37 2.07
CA THR A 34 4.76 -6.53 2.77
C THR A 34 4.15 -5.19 3.13
N VAL A 35 2.86 -5.19 3.45
CA VAL A 35 2.14 -3.99 3.93
C VAL A 35 2.85 -3.36 5.14
N ASP A 36 3.14 -4.14 6.18
CA ASP A 36 3.80 -3.63 7.39
C ASP A 36 5.21 -3.10 7.10
N GLY A 37 5.98 -3.79 6.26
CA GLY A 37 7.31 -3.33 5.86
C GLY A 37 7.26 -2.03 5.07
N PHE A 38 6.26 -1.86 4.21
CA PHE A 38 6.04 -0.61 3.48
C PHE A 38 5.67 0.54 4.41
N LEU A 39 4.72 0.33 5.32
CA LEU A 39 4.25 1.36 6.25
C LEU A 39 5.34 1.77 7.23
N ALA A 40 6.15 0.84 7.73
CA ALA A 40 7.28 1.12 8.60
C ALA A 40 8.32 2.02 7.90
N LYS A 41 8.75 1.66 6.68
CA LYS A 41 9.69 2.50 5.91
C LYS A 41 9.09 3.84 5.52
N SER A 42 7.81 3.85 5.12
CA SER A 42 7.11 5.10 4.80
C SER A 42 7.09 6.05 6.00
N ALA A 43 6.96 5.49 7.22
CA ALA A 43 6.96 6.27 8.45
C ALA A 43 8.30 6.96 8.77
N GLU A 44 9.41 6.42 8.30
CA GLU A 44 10.75 7.00 8.50
C GLU A 44 11.05 8.15 7.52
N VAL A 45 10.47 8.11 6.32
CA VAL A 45 10.89 8.97 5.20
C VAL A 45 9.86 10.05 4.85
N HIS A 46 8.57 9.82 5.10
CA HIS A 46 7.51 10.73 4.70
C HIS A 46 6.88 11.48 5.87
N ASP A 47 6.19 12.58 5.56
CA ASP A 47 5.32 13.30 6.50
C ASP A 47 4.01 12.55 6.79
N GLU A 48 3.34 12.95 7.87
CA GLU A 48 2.09 12.34 8.37
C GLU A 48 0.99 12.28 7.30
N LYS A 49 0.90 13.27 6.41
CA LYS A 49 -0.12 13.31 5.35
C LYS A 49 0.10 12.17 4.37
N THR A 50 1.33 12.02 3.87
CA THR A 50 1.66 10.95 2.93
C THR A 50 1.55 9.57 3.57
N LYS A 51 1.94 9.40 4.83
CA LYS A 51 1.74 8.13 5.56
C LYS A 51 0.26 7.75 5.63
N ARG A 52 -0.61 8.71 6.00
CA ARG A 52 -2.05 8.49 6.11
C ARG A 52 -2.70 8.17 4.77
N GLU A 53 -2.28 8.85 3.71
CA GLU A 53 -2.72 8.54 2.35
C GLU A 53 -2.40 7.09 1.97
N TYR A 54 -1.16 6.64 2.20
CA TYR A 54 -0.76 5.26 1.94
C TYR A 54 -1.56 4.24 2.75
N GLN A 55 -1.78 4.50 4.04
CA GLN A 55 -2.60 3.64 4.89
C GLN A 55 -4.01 3.47 4.32
N LEU A 56 -4.69 4.58 3.97
CA LEU A 56 -6.05 4.54 3.44
C LEU A 56 -6.14 3.75 2.12
N LEU A 57 -5.19 3.98 1.20
CA LEU A 57 -5.16 3.27 -0.07
C LEU A 57 -4.91 1.77 0.10
N ILE A 58 -4.05 1.39 1.04
CA ILE A 58 -3.79 -0.02 1.37
C ILE A 58 -5.02 -0.65 2.02
N GLU A 59 -5.74 0.04 2.89
CA GLU A 59 -6.99 -0.47 3.48
C GLU A 59 -8.06 -0.73 2.41
N VAL A 60 -8.21 0.18 1.44
CA VAL A 60 -9.08 -0.05 0.27
C VAL A 60 -8.60 -1.26 -0.54
N ALA A 61 -7.30 -1.39 -0.75
CA ALA A 61 -6.73 -2.53 -1.47
C ALA A 61 -7.01 -3.85 -0.75
N LYS A 62 -6.78 -3.92 0.57
CA LYS A 62 -7.09 -5.07 1.42
C LYS A 62 -8.56 -5.46 1.28
N SER A 63 -9.46 -4.50 1.44
CA SER A 63 -10.90 -4.70 1.34
C SER A 63 -11.29 -5.34 -0.01
N ARG A 64 -10.72 -4.85 -1.12
CA ARG A 64 -11.01 -5.37 -2.46
C ARG A 64 -10.39 -6.73 -2.74
N ILE A 65 -9.13 -6.92 -2.34
CA ILE A 65 -8.34 -8.10 -2.71
C ILE A 65 -8.65 -9.29 -1.82
N LEU A 66 -8.80 -9.05 -0.51
CA LEU A 66 -9.10 -10.10 0.47
C LEU A 66 -10.61 -10.32 0.63
N GLY A 67 -11.44 -9.35 0.21
CA GLY A 67 -12.90 -9.47 0.18
C GLY A 67 -13.48 -9.84 1.54
N THR A 68 -13.69 -8.85 2.42
CA THR A 68 -14.45 -9.00 3.68
C THR A 68 -14.20 -10.32 4.44
N ALA A 69 -13.10 -10.42 5.18
CA ALA A 69 -13.13 -11.20 6.42
C ALA A 69 -13.77 -10.34 7.50
N THR A 70 -15.08 -10.11 7.38
CA THR A 70 -15.91 -9.66 8.50
C THR A 70 -16.77 -10.84 8.88
N GLU A 71 -16.36 -11.53 9.96
CA GLU A 71 -17.29 -12.22 10.85
C GLU A 71 -18.20 -11.19 11.54
#